data_AF-A0A9P9CZK6-F1
#
_entry.id   AF-A0A9P9CZK6-F1
#
_cell.length_a   1.000
_cell.length_b   1.000
_cell.length_c   1.000
_cell.angle_alpha   90.00
_cell.angle_beta   90.00
_cell.angle_gamma   90.00
#
_symmetry.space_group_name_H-M   'P 1'
#
loop_
_entity.id
_entity.type
_entity.pdbx_description
1 polymer ?
#
loop_
_entity_poly.entity_id
_entity_poly.type
_entity_poly.pdbx_seq_one_letter_code
_entity_poly.pdbx_strand_id
1 'polypeptide(L)'
;VSEQDWAELEKICDFLKSFTDATKAAEGHAHTIDRTLPIMDFLLSKFEAARIEYADDAFMTPCIDAGWAKLDAYYTLTERS
;
A
#
# COMPACT_ATOMS: atom_id res chain seq x y z
N VAL A 1 -8.44 23.92 -8.66
CA VAL A 1 -8.44 22.45 -8.72
C VAL A 1 -9.10 22.08 -10.03
N SER A 2 -8.36 21.43 -10.91
CA SER A 2 -8.80 21.01 -12.24
C SER A 2 -9.55 19.68 -12.18
N GLU A 3 -10.25 19.29 -13.25
CA GLU A 3 -10.85 17.94 -13.35
C GLU A 3 -9.80 16.83 -13.29
N GLN A 4 -8.59 17.08 -13.82
CA GLN A 4 -7.46 16.18 -13.75
C GLN A 4 -7.02 15.93 -12.30
N ASP A 5 -6.96 16.98 -11.48
CA ASP A 5 -6.60 16.87 -10.06
C ASP A 5 -7.59 15.97 -9.31
N TRP A 6 -8.88 16.03 -9.65
CA TRP A 6 -9.90 15.17 -9.06
C TRP A 6 -9.77 13.72 -9.49
N ALA A 7 -9.46 13.46 -10.76
CA ALA A 7 -9.21 12.11 -11.26
C ALA A 7 -7.97 11.48 -10.61
N GLU A 8 -6.93 12.27 -10.36
CA GLU A 8 -5.72 11.85 -9.64
C GLU A 8 -6.01 11.53 -8.17
N LEU A 9 -6.81 12.36 -7.50
CA LEU A 9 -7.26 12.10 -6.13
C LEU A 9 -8.13 10.84 -6.04
N GLU A 10 -8.99 10.58 -7.04
CA GLU A 10 -9.83 9.39 -7.08
C GLU A 10 -8.98 8.12 -7.14
N LYS A 11 -7.93 8.08 -7.98
CA LYS A 11 -6.98 6.96 -8.05
C LYS A 11 -6.31 6.69 -6.70
N ILE A 12 -5.87 7.74 -6.00
CA ILE A 12 -5.28 7.60 -4.66
C ILE A 12 -6.32 7.05 -3.68
N CYS A 13 -7.54 7.60 -3.68
CA CYS A 13 -8.60 7.15 -2.79
C CYS A 13 -8.94 5.68 -3.03
N ASP A 14 -9.01 5.25 -4.30
CA ASP A 14 -9.30 3.88 -4.68
C ASP A 14 -8.22 2.92 -4.23
N PHE A 15 -6.95 3.25 -4.44
CA PHE A 15 -5.84 2.45 -3.95
C PHE A 15 -5.88 2.28 -2.42
N LEU A 16 -6.14 3.37 -1.69
CA LEU A 16 -6.18 3.40 -0.23
C LEU A 16 -7.39 2.70 0.40
N LYS A 17 -8.41 2.30 -0.37
CA LYS A 17 -9.53 1.49 0.16
C LYS A 17 -9.04 0.19 0.80
N SER A 18 -8.07 -0.47 0.16
CA SER A 18 -7.45 -1.69 0.69
C SER A 18 -6.76 -1.48 2.05
N PHE A 19 -6.21 -0.28 2.29
CA PHE A 19 -5.60 0.09 3.57
C PHE A 19 -6.64 0.31 4.66
N THR A 20 -7.81 0.83 4.30
CA THR A 20 -8.92 0.98 5.25
C THR A 20 -9.37 -0.38 5.76
N ASP A 21 -9.52 -1.35 4.88
CA ASP A 21 -9.93 -2.71 5.26
C ASP A 21 -8.84 -3.40 6.09
N ALA A 22 -7.57 -3.26 5.70
CA ALA A 22 -6.43 -3.76 6.45
C ALA A 22 -6.34 -3.14 7.86
N THR A 23 -6.57 -1.83 7.99
CA THR A 23 -6.55 -1.12 9.27
C THR A 23 -7.70 -1.57 10.17
N LYS A 24 -8.90 -1.73 9.62
CA LYS A 24 -10.07 -2.26 10.35
C LYS A 24 -9.85 -3.70 10.80
N ALA A 25 -9.17 -4.52 10.00
CA ALA A 25 -8.80 -5.87 10.41
C ALA A 25 -7.76 -5.88 11.54
N ALA A 26 -6.93 -4.83 11.63
CA ALA A 26 -5.90 -4.66 12.66
C ALA A 26 -6.39 -4.02 13.96
N GLU A 27 -7.49 -3.24 13.96
CA GLU A 27 -7.91 -2.38 15.09
C GLU A 27 -8.59 -3.10 16.29
N GLY A 28 -8.40 -4.42 16.41
CA GLY A 28 -8.87 -5.23 17.55
C GLY A 28 -7.79 -5.45 18.63
N HIS A 29 -8.20 -5.44 19.90
CA HIS A 29 -7.39 -5.49 21.15
C HIS A 29 -6.42 -6.68 21.33
N ALA A 30 -6.22 -7.51 20.31
CA ALA A 30 -5.20 -8.56 20.25
C ALA A 30 -4.18 -8.20 19.16
N HIS A 31 -3.40 -7.14 19.38
CA HIS A 31 -2.29 -6.74 18.52
C HIS A 31 -1.10 -7.69 18.75
N THR A 32 -1.18 -8.89 18.21
CA THR A 32 -0.05 -9.82 18.15
C THR A 32 0.66 -9.68 16.80
N ILE A 33 1.99 -9.83 16.79
CA ILE A 33 2.82 -9.88 15.57
C ILE A 33 2.23 -10.85 14.52
N ASP A 34 1.62 -11.94 14.98
CA ASP A 34 0.91 -12.96 14.19
C ASP A 34 -0.18 -12.39 13.27
N ARG A 35 -0.78 -11.24 13.61
CA ARG A 35 -1.76 -10.54 12.76
C ARG A 35 -1.14 -9.41 11.95
N THR A 36 -0.04 -8.81 12.40
CA THR A 36 0.60 -7.70 11.70
C THR A 36 1.31 -8.15 10.44
N LEU A 37 2.04 -9.29 10.47
CA LEU A 37 2.77 -9.79 9.31
C LEU A 37 1.84 -10.11 8.12
N PRO A 38 0.73 -10.87 8.28
CA PRO A 38 -0.20 -11.11 7.17
C PRO A 38 -0.82 -9.84 6.58
N ILE A 39 -1.02 -8.82 7.40
CA ILE A 39 -1.53 -7.52 6.94
C ILE A 39 -0.47 -6.79 6.12
N MET A 40 0.79 -6.82 6.55
CA MET A 40 1.90 -6.25 5.79
C MET A 40 2.13 -6.99 4.46
N ASP A 41 2.02 -8.33 4.44
CA ASP A 41 2.13 -9.14 3.22
C ASP A 41 1.01 -8.78 2.24
N PHE A 42 -0.22 -8.63 2.75
CA PHE A 42 -1.36 -8.20 1.97
C PHE A 42 -1.12 -6.81 1.35
N LEU A 43 -0.66 -5.83 2.14
CA LEU A 43 -0.37 -4.49 1.63
C LEU A 43 0.77 -4.49 0.60
N LEU A 44 1.81 -5.29 0.80
CA LEU A 44 2.90 -5.44 -0.17
C LEU A 44 2.37 -5.98 -1.51
N SER A 45 1.52 -7.01 -1.48
CA SER A 45 0.90 -7.54 -2.71
C SER A 45 0.06 -6.51 -3.45
N LYS A 46 -0.57 -5.57 -2.74
CA LYS A 46 -1.32 -4.46 -3.35
C LYS A 46 -0.40 -3.46 -4.05
N PHE A 47 0.74 -3.15 -3.45
CA PHE A 47 1.74 -2.32 -4.12
C PHE A 47 2.33 -3.01 -5.35
N GLU A 48 2.66 -4.30 -5.28
CA GLU A 48 3.20 -5.04 -6.43
C GLU A 48 2.22 -5.08 -7.60
N ALA A 49 0.94 -5.32 -7.33
CA ALA A 49 -0.10 -5.24 -8.35
C ALA A 49 -0.22 -3.82 -8.94
N ALA A 50 -0.18 -2.79 -8.09
CA ALA A 50 -0.27 -1.39 -8.51
C ALA A 50 0.94 -0.93 -9.34
N ARG A 51 2.14 -1.51 -9.14
CA ARG A 51 3.30 -1.22 -9.99
C ARG A 51 3.12 -1.71 -11.43
N ILE A 52 2.29 -2.74 -11.63
CA ILE A 52 1.92 -3.23 -12.97
C ILE A 52 0.79 -2.36 -13.53
N GLU A 53 -0.25 -2.09 -12.73
CA GLU A 53 -1.43 -1.32 -13.16
C GLU A 53 -1.10 0.12 -13.56
N TYR A 54 -0.23 0.78 -12.80
CA TYR A 54 0.11 2.20 -12.98
C TYR A 54 1.48 2.43 -13.61
N ALA A 55 2.07 1.43 -14.27
CA ALA A 55 3.44 1.51 -14.82
C ALA A 55 3.68 2.72 -15.74
N ASP A 56 2.65 3.14 -16.49
CA ASP A 56 2.71 4.28 -17.40
C ASP A 56 2.02 5.55 -16.83
N ASP A 57 1.53 5.51 -15.60
CA ASP A 57 0.87 6.65 -14.94
C ASP A 57 1.90 7.49 -14.18
N ALA A 58 2.27 8.63 -14.78
CA ALA A 58 3.29 9.54 -14.24
C ALA A 58 2.95 10.12 -12.85
N PHE A 59 1.68 10.14 -12.47
CA PHE A 59 1.23 10.62 -11.17
C PHE A 59 1.27 9.51 -10.12
N MET A 60 0.71 8.34 -10.43
CA MET A 60 0.61 7.23 -9.49
C MET A 60 1.94 6.51 -9.27
N THR A 61 2.77 6.36 -10.30
CA THR A 61 4.07 5.65 -10.23
C THR A 61 4.92 6.08 -9.02
N PRO A 62 5.24 7.38 -8.82
CA PRO A 62 6.07 7.79 -7.68
C PRO A 62 5.40 7.52 -6.32
N CYS A 63 4.06 7.59 -6.24
CA CYS A 63 3.33 7.28 -5.01
C CYS A 63 3.40 5.79 -4.66
N ILE A 64 3.21 4.92 -5.67
CA ILE A 64 3.26 3.46 -5.52
C ILE A 64 4.68 3.02 -5.20
N ASP A 65 5.69 3.51 -5.92
CA ASP A 65 7.08 3.13 -5.69
C ASP A 65 7.57 3.55 -4.30
N ALA A 66 7.18 4.75 -3.82
CA ALA A 66 7.54 5.20 -2.48
C ALA A 66 6.93 4.32 -1.38
N GLY A 67 5.66 3.93 -1.54
CA GLY A 67 4.98 3.04 -0.59
C GLY A 67 5.53 1.61 -0.62
N TRP A 68 5.77 1.07 -1.82
CA TRP A 68 6.39 -0.23 -2.02
C TRP A 68 7.78 -0.28 -1.38
N ALA A 69 8.65 0.70 -1.68
CA ALA A 69 10.02 0.76 -1.16
C ALA A 69 10.05 0.81 0.38
N LYS A 70 9.02 1.39 1.01
CA LYS A 70 8.92 1.42 2.47
C LYS A 70 8.67 0.02 3.07
N LEU A 71 7.79 -0.77 2.45
CA LEU A 71 7.51 -2.14 2.89
C LEU A 71 8.66 -3.08 2.51
N ASP A 72 9.19 -2.97 1.30
CA ASP A 72 10.35 -3.75 0.84
C ASP A 72 11.57 -3.56 1.75
N ALA A 73 11.85 -2.31 2.17
CA ALA A 73 12.91 -2.04 3.14
C ALA A 73 12.64 -2.69 4.51
N TYR A 74 11.37 -2.74 4.96
CA TYR A 74 11.01 -3.44 6.19
C TYR A 74 11.31 -4.95 6.07
N TYR A 75 10.86 -5.60 5.00
CA TYR A 75 11.14 -7.02 4.76
C TYR A 75 12.62 -7.30 4.56
N THR A 76 13.36 -6.44 3.84
CA THR A 76 14.82 -6.59 3.69
C THR A 76 15.56 -6.53 5.03
N LEU A 77 15.06 -5.73 5.98
CA LEU A 77 15.62 -5.63 7.33
C LEU A 77 15.22 -6.81 8.22
N THR A 78 14.04 -7.39 8.03
CA THR A 78 13.50 -8.49 8.86
C THR A 78 13.79 -9.89 8.30
N GLU A 79 14.02 -10.05 7.00
CA GLU A 79 14.53 -11.27 6.34
C GLU A 79 16.06 -11.48 6.55
N ARG A 80 16.70 -10.63 7.36
CA ARG A 80 18.05 -10.84 7.94
C ARG A 80 18.00 -11.08 9.46
N SER A 81 17.09 -11.91 9.94
CA SER A 81 17.06 -12.35 11.35
C SER A 81 16.63 -13.79 11.50
#